data_AF-A0A7W0X5Y3-F1
#
_entry.id   AF-A0A7W0X5Y3-F1
#
_cell.length_a   1.000
_cell.length_b   1.000
_cell.length_c   1.000
_cell.angle_alpha   90.00
_cell.angle_beta   90.00
_cell.angle_gamma   90.00
#
_symmetry.space_group_name_H-M   'P 1'
#
loop_
_entity.id
_entity.type
_entity.pdbx_description
1 polymer ?
#
loop_
_entity_poly.entity_id
_entity_poly.type
_entity_poly.pdbx_seq_one_letter_code
_entity_poly.pdbx_strand_id
1 'polypeptide(L)'
;GYQMRFDLARGFPLLTTKKIHTKSIIHELLWFLAGSTNVAGLRADGVTIWDEWADADGDLGPIYGYQWRSWPASDGRHIDQMTNLLAEIRRNPDSRRLIVSAWNVADIPRMKLPPCHAFFQFYVANGRLSCQLYQRSADIFLGVPFNIASYALLTHLIAQQCDLNVGEFIWTGGDCHLYCNHFEQVATQLARQPYPLPRLLIKRKPATLFDYAYEDFEIVGYQHHPALRAPVAV
;
A
#
# COMPACT_ATOMS: atom_id res chain seq x y z
N GLY A 1 -8.76 16.36 7.71
CA GLY A 1 -9.15 15.56 6.54
C GLY A 1 -8.60 16.20 5.28
N TYR A 2 -7.77 15.47 4.54
CA TYR A 2 -7.13 15.94 3.30
C TYR A 2 -7.30 14.90 2.19
N GLN A 3 -7.30 15.32 0.92
CA GLN A 3 -7.39 14.40 -0.21
C GLN A 3 -6.41 14.78 -1.32
N MET A 4 -5.75 13.77 -1.89
CA MET A 4 -4.85 13.88 -3.04
C MET A 4 -5.29 12.92 -4.13
N ARG A 5 -5.04 13.26 -5.39
CA ARG A 5 -5.36 12.42 -6.56
C ARG A 5 -4.13 12.28 -7.44
N PHE A 6 -3.87 11.06 -7.88
CA PHE A 6 -2.74 10.70 -8.74
C PHE A 6 -3.27 9.97 -9.97
N ASP A 7 -3.20 10.62 -11.13
CA ASP A 7 -3.47 9.97 -12.41
C ASP A 7 -2.32 9.01 -12.74
N LEU A 8 -2.57 7.71 -12.60
CA LEU A 8 -1.57 6.66 -12.77
C LEU A 8 -1.15 6.48 -14.24
N ALA A 9 -1.93 7.03 -15.19
CA ALA A 9 -1.52 7.03 -16.60
C ALA A 9 -0.40 8.04 -16.88
N ARG A 10 -0.16 9.02 -16.01
CA ARG A 10 0.89 10.04 -16.17
C ARG A 10 2.26 9.59 -15.64
N GLY A 11 2.31 8.53 -14.85
CA GLY A 11 3.52 8.00 -14.23
C GLY A 11 3.22 7.32 -12.90
N PHE A 12 4.19 6.57 -12.39
CA PHE A 12 4.08 5.93 -11.10
C PHE A 12 4.38 6.95 -9.99
N PRO A 13 3.47 7.18 -9.00
CA PRO A 13 3.58 8.26 -8.03
C PRO A 13 4.60 7.96 -6.91
N LEU A 14 5.85 7.77 -7.31
CA LEU A 14 6.99 7.60 -6.41
C LEU A 14 7.69 8.94 -6.22
N LEU A 15 7.85 9.33 -4.96
CA LEU A 15 8.40 10.64 -4.60
C LEU A 15 9.83 10.81 -5.12
N THR A 16 10.09 11.94 -5.77
CA THR A 16 11.40 12.23 -6.39
C THR A 16 12.24 13.21 -5.57
N THR A 17 11.63 13.98 -4.66
CA THR A 17 12.35 14.95 -3.80
C THR A 17 13.13 14.31 -2.64
N LYS A 18 13.05 12.98 -2.48
CA LYS A 18 13.99 12.17 -1.71
C LYS A 18 13.96 10.72 -2.22
N LYS A 19 15.02 9.96 -1.98
CA LYS A 19 15.06 8.52 -2.28
C LYS A 19 14.03 7.76 -1.45
N ILE A 20 13.21 6.94 -2.10
CA ILE A 20 12.29 5.99 -1.47
C ILE A 20 12.83 4.56 -1.63
N HIS A 21 12.71 3.75 -0.58
CA HIS A 21 13.17 2.36 -0.60
C HIS A 21 12.13 1.42 -1.22
N THR A 22 12.10 1.37 -2.56
CA THR A 22 11.11 0.61 -3.33
C THR A 22 11.09 -0.88 -3.03
N LYS A 23 12.25 -1.47 -2.68
CA LYS A 23 12.35 -2.88 -2.29
C LYS A 23 11.38 -3.20 -1.13
N SER A 24 11.43 -2.40 -0.07
CA SER A 24 10.53 -2.56 1.07
C SER A 24 9.06 -2.45 0.70
N ILE A 25 8.69 -1.50 -0.16
CA ILE A 25 7.30 -1.30 -0.60
C ILE A 25 6.76 -2.54 -1.33
N ILE A 26 7.57 -3.08 -2.24
CA ILE A 26 7.15 -4.23 -3.06
C ILE A 26 7.01 -5.47 -2.18
N HIS A 27 8.03 -5.82 -1.39
CA HIS A 27 7.97 -6.99 -0.51
C HIS A 27 6.87 -6.88 0.53
N GLU A 28 6.63 -5.70 1.11
CA GLU A 28 5.53 -5.47 2.04
C GLU A 28 4.17 -5.73 1.38
N LEU A 29 3.94 -5.21 0.18
CA LEU A 29 2.69 -5.44 -0.53
C LEU A 29 2.49 -6.92 -0.87
N LEU A 30 3.53 -7.61 -1.35
CA LEU A 30 3.47 -9.06 -1.61
C LEU A 30 3.19 -9.85 -0.33
N TRP A 31 3.81 -9.46 0.79
CA TRP A 31 3.59 -10.06 2.09
C TRP A 31 2.15 -9.86 2.61
N PHE A 32 1.56 -8.67 2.42
CA PHE A 32 0.14 -8.44 2.68
C PHE A 32 -0.76 -9.29 1.77
N LEU A 33 -0.46 -9.36 0.48
CA LEU A 33 -1.21 -10.16 -0.48
C LEU A 33 -1.12 -11.65 -0.16
N ALA A 34 0.00 -12.14 0.40
CA ALA A 34 0.14 -13.51 0.88
C ALA A 34 -0.64 -13.80 2.18
N GLY A 35 -1.19 -12.77 2.84
CA GLY A 35 -1.93 -12.91 4.09
C GLY A 35 -1.03 -13.06 5.31
N SER A 36 0.28 -12.83 5.17
CA SER A 36 1.25 -13.05 6.24
C SER A 36 1.23 -11.90 7.26
N THR A 37 1.56 -12.25 8.50
CA THR A 37 1.62 -11.32 9.65
C THR A 37 2.86 -11.52 10.52
N ASN A 38 3.77 -12.39 10.09
CA ASN A 38 5.05 -12.62 10.75
C ASN A 38 6.19 -12.01 9.92
N VAL A 39 7.10 -11.30 10.56
CA VAL A 39 8.20 -10.57 9.89
C VAL A 39 9.31 -11.46 9.36
N ALA A 40 9.34 -12.76 9.66
CA ALA A 40 10.40 -13.67 9.19
C ALA A 40 10.56 -13.67 7.66
N GLY A 41 9.45 -13.61 6.91
CA GLY A 41 9.49 -13.50 5.45
C GLY A 41 10.11 -12.20 4.97
N LEU A 42 9.71 -11.07 5.57
CA LEU A 42 10.29 -9.76 5.26
C LEU A 42 11.79 -9.70 5.60
N ARG A 43 12.19 -10.27 6.74
CA ARG A 43 13.60 -10.35 7.16
C ARG A 43 14.44 -11.19 6.20
N ALA A 44 13.91 -12.32 5.72
CA ALA A 44 14.58 -13.15 4.72
C ALA A 44 14.85 -12.37 3.42
N ASP A 45 13.95 -11.43 3.08
CA ASP A 45 14.10 -10.52 1.94
C ASP A 45 14.94 -9.26 2.27
N GLY A 46 15.47 -9.13 3.48
CA GLY A 46 16.25 -7.97 3.94
C GLY A 46 15.41 -6.71 4.17
N VAL A 47 14.12 -6.88 4.50
CA VAL A 47 13.18 -5.81 4.83
C VAL A 47 12.87 -5.82 6.32
N THR A 48 13.16 -4.72 7.01
CA THR A 48 13.07 -4.60 8.48
C THR A 48 12.05 -3.55 8.94
N ILE A 49 11.21 -3.04 8.04
CA ILE A 49 10.30 -1.90 8.31
C ILE A 49 9.19 -2.18 9.34
N TRP A 50 9.06 -3.42 9.80
CA TRP A 50 8.07 -3.87 10.77
C TRP A 50 8.72 -4.36 12.09
N ASP A 51 10.05 -4.33 12.19
CA ASP A 51 10.78 -4.97 13.30
C ASP A 51 10.49 -4.30 14.64
N GLU A 52 10.27 -2.99 14.67
CA GLU A 52 10.00 -2.24 15.90
C GLU A 52 8.65 -2.60 16.57
N TRP A 53 7.70 -3.19 15.81
CA TRP A 53 6.38 -3.57 16.34
C TRP A 53 6.24 -5.07 16.59
N ALA A 54 7.11 -5.89 16.01
CA ALA A 54 7.03 -7.34 16.13
C ALA A 54 7.35 -7.78 17.57
N ASP A 55 6.70 -8.84 18.05
CA ASP A 55 7.10 -9.47 19.31
C ASP A 55 8.33 -10.38 19.15
N ALA A 56 8.68 -11.09 20.23
CA ALA A 56 9.86 -11.93 20.29
C ALA A 56 9.87 -13.04 19.22
N ASP A 57 8.70 -13.52 18.80
CA ASP A 57 8.54 -14.55 17.78
C ASP A 57 8.37 -13.96 16.37
N GLY A 58 8.36 -12.63 16.26
CA GLY A 58 8.20 -11.92 14.99
C GLY A 58 6.75 -11.68 14.59
N ASP A 59 5.78 -11.93 15.47
CA ASP A 59 4.36 -11.79 15.16
C ASP A 59 3.83 -10.37 15.40
N LEU A 60 2.97 -9.93 14.49
CA LEU A 60 2.32 -8.62 14.55
C LEU A 60 0.83 -8.70 14.94
N GLY A 61 0.33 -9.92 15.16
CA GLY A 61 -1.09 -10.19 15.34
C GLY A 61 -1.88 -10.09 14.03
N PRO A 62 -3.22 -10.01 14.09
CA PRO A 62 -4.11 -10.06 12.93
C PRO A 62 -4.16 -8.73 12.16
N ILE A 63 -3.01 -8.23 11.70
CA ILE A 63 -2.90 -6.97 10.92
C ILE A 63 -3.28 -7.17 9.44
N TYR A 64 -2.92 -6.22 8.56
CA TYR A 64 -3.40 -6.09 7.18
C TYR A 64 -3.53 -7.40 6.41
N GLY A 65 -2.46 -8.19 6.25
CA GLY A 65 -2.48 -9.42 5.46
C GLY A 65 -3.57 -10.38 5.93
N TYR A 66 -3.65 -10.61 7.25
CA TYR A 66 -4.69 -11.45 7.84
C TYR A 66 -6.09 -10.89 7.59
N GLN A 67 -6.30 -9.57 7.76
CA GLN A 67 -7.61 -8.98 7.49
C GLN A 67 -7.98 -9.04 6.00
N TRP A 68 -7.01 -8.88 5.08
CA TRP A 68 -7.26 -8.90 3.64
C TRP A 68 -7.58 -10.29 3.10
N ARG A 69 -6.91 -11.32 3.62
CA ARG A 69 -6.98 -12.69 3.08
C ARG A 69 -7.77 -13.67 3.95
N SER A 70 -7.97 -13.36 5.23
CA SER A 70 -8.48 -14.29 6.24
C SER A 70 -9.35 -13.60 7.29
N TRP A 71 -10.19 -12.63 6.92
CA TRP A 71 -11.05 -11.91 7.86
C TRP A 71 -11.98 -12.88 8.63
N PRO A 72 -11.95 -12.92 9.97
CA PRO A 72 -12.75 -13.87 10.74
C PRO A 72 -14.23 -13.44 10.77
N ALA A 73 -15.12 -14.36 10.39
CA ALA A 73 -16.57 -14.21 10.49
C ALA A 73 -17.10 -14.80 11.79
N SER A 74 -18.26 -14.32 12.25
CA SER A 74 -18.90 -14.78 13.50
C SER A 74 -19.31 -16.25 13.50
N ASP A 75 -19.41 -16.87 12.32
CA ASP A 75 -19.76 -18.28 12.14
C ASP A 75 -18.53 -19.19 11.98
N GLY A 76 -17.33 -18.67 12.27
CA GLY A 76 -16.07 -19.41 12.19
C GLY A 76 -15.45 -19.50 10.79
N ARG A 77 -16.08 -18.93 9.77
CA ARG A 77 -15.47 -18.82 8.43
C ARG A 77 -14.40 -17.74 8.40
N HIS A 78 -13.54 -17.82 7.38
CA HIS A 78 -12.62 -16.74 7.01
C HIS A 78 -13.01 -16.19 5.64
N ILE A 79 -12.99 -14.86 5.50
CA ILE A 79 -13.37 -14.15 4.28
C ILE A 79 -12.09 -13.61 3.62
N ASP A 80 -11.79 -14.13 2.43
CA ASP A 80 -10.75 -13.57 1.56
C ASP A 80 -11.31 -12.38 0.77
N GLN A 81 -11.11 -11.18 1.31
CA GLN A 81 -11.62 -9.94 0.73
C GLN A 81 -10.98 -9.65 -0.64
N MET A 82 -9.71 -10.01 -0.84
CA MET A 82 -9.00 -9.76 -2.10
C MET A 82 -9.50 -10.65 -3.23
N THR A 83 -9.71 -11.95 -2.95
CA THR A 83 -10.29 -12.87 -3.93
C THR A 83 -11.72 -12.47 -4.28
N ASN A 84 -12.54 -12.12 -3.28
CA ASN A 84 -13.90 -11.65 -3.49
C ASN A 84 -13.95 -10.35 -4.31
N LEU A 85 -13.04 -9.42 -4.05
CA LEU A 85 -12.90 -8.17 -4.81
C LEU A 85 -12.63 -8.45 -6.30
N LEU A 86 -11.64 -9.30 -6.62
CA LEU A 86 -11.31 -9.65 -8.01
C LEU A 86 -12.50 -10.29 -8.73
N ALA A 87 -13.21 -11.19 -8.06
CA ALA A 87 -14.41 -11.83 -8.61
C ALA A 87 -15.52 -10.80 -8.88
N GLU A 88 -15.74 -9.87 -7.96
CA GLU A 88 -16.76 -8.84 -8.10
C GLU A 88 -16.39 -7.82 -9.19
N ILE A 89 -15.13 -7.39 -9.32
CA ILE A 89 -14.70 -6.50 -10.42
C ILE A 89 -14.98 -7.14 -11.78
N ARG A 90 -14.67 -8.43 -11.96
CA ARG A 90 -14.89 -9.13 -13.23
C ARG A 90 -16.37 -9.34 -13.55
N ARG A 91 -17.20 -9.64 -12.53
CA ARG A 91 -18.62 -9.93 -12.70
C ARG A 91 -19.49 -8.67 -12.78
N ASN A 92 -19.15 -7.65 -12.02
CA ASN A 92 -19.96 -6.45 -11.79
C ASN A 92 -19.06 -5.22 -11.54
N PRO A 93 -18.36 -4.72 -12.56
CA PRO A 93 -17.40 -3.62 -12.42
C PRO A 93 -18.02 -2.30 -11.92
N ASP A 94 -19.32 -2.09 -12.14
CA ASP A 94 -20.06 -0.90 -11.69
C ASP A 94 -20.46 -0.94 -10.21
N SER A 95 -20.12 -2.03 -9.51
CA SER A 95 -20.43 -2.21 -8.09
C SER A 95 -19.88 -1.07 -7.25
N ARG A 96 -20.76 -0.46 -6.45
CA ARG A 96 -20.36 0.56 -5.45
C ARG A 96 -19.84 -0.06 -4.15
N ARG A 97 -19.57 -1.37 -4.16
CA ARG A 97 -19.21 -2.19 -2.98
C ARG A 97 -17.87 -2.92 -3.16
N LEU A 98 -17.05 -2.48 -4.10
CA LEU A 98 -15.69 -3.01 -4.34
C LEU A 98 -14.74 -2.57 -3.24
N ILE A 99 -14.87 -3.17 -2.05
CA ILE A 99 -14.28 -2.68 -0.80
C ILE A 99 -13.41 -3.74 -0.15
N VAL A 100 -12.32 -3.29 0.47
CA VAL A 100 -11.54 -4.07 1.42
C VAL A 100 -11.32 -3.23 2.68
N SER A 101 -11.55 -3.84 3.84
CA SER A 101 -11.32 -3.21 5.14
C SER A 101 -10.25 -3.97 5.92
N ALA A 102 -9.30 -3.24 6.51
CA ALA A 102 -8.41 -3.77 7.55
C ALA A 102 -8.95 -3.48 8.96
N TRP A 103 -10.00 -2.65 9.07
CA TRP A 103 -10.51 -2.17 10.35
C TRP A 103 -11.48 -3.16 11.00
N ASN A 104 -10.94 -4.25 11.56
CA ASN A 104 -11.70 -5.21 12.34
C ASN A 104 -11.72 -4.81 13.82
N VAL A 105 -12.87 -4.30 14.27
CA VAL A 105 -13.06 -3.78 15.64
C VAL A 105 -12.71 -4.80 16.71
N ALA A 106 -13.03 -6.09 16.49
CA ALA A 106 -12.77 -7.15 17.46
C ALA A 106 -11.28 -7.50 17.58
N ASP A 107 -10.51 -7.32 16.49
CA ASP A 107 -9.11 -7.71 16.43
C ASP A 107 -8.14 -6.57 16.76
N ILE A 108 -8.57 -5.30 16.74
CA ILE A 108 -7.70 -4.13 17.04
C ILE A 108 -6.89 -4.30 18.33
N PRO A 109 -7.46 -4.74 19.47
CA PRO A 109 -6.68 -4.92 20.71
C PRO A 109 -5.57 -5.99 20.61
N ARG A 110 -5.63 -6.87 19.60
CA ARG A 110 -4.67 -7.95 19.36
C ARG A 110 -3.60 -7.57 18.33
N MET A 111 -3.76 -6.44 17.63
CA MET A 111 -2.81 -5.96 16.63
C MET A 111 -1.69 -5.18 17.32
N LYS A 112 -0.42 -5.46 16.97
CA LYS A 112 0.72 -4.68 17.49
C LYS A 112 0.68 -3.23 17.02
N LEU A 113 0.12 -2.99 15.83
CA LEU A 113 -0.17 -1.67 15.31
C LEU A 113 -1.54 -1.68 14.63
N PRO A 114 -2.53 -0.91 15.14
CA PRO A 114 -3.82 -0.81 14.48
C PRO A 114 -3.68 -0.21 13.07
N PRO A 115 -4.43 -0.70 12.06
CA PRO A 115 -4.27 -0.29 10.66
C PRO A 115 -4.30 1.22 10.45
N CYS A 116 -3.21 1.79 9.94
CA CYS A 116 -3.17 3.20 9.54
C CYS A 116 -3.97 3.39 8.24
N HIS A 117 -3.75 2.53 7.25
CA HIS A 117 -4.53 2.42 6.02
C HIS A 117 -5.70 1.46 6.24
N ALA A 118 -6.83 2.02 6.68
CA ALA A 118 -7.91 1.28 7.32
C ALA A 118 -8.90 0.66 6.33
N PHE A 119 -9.14 1.32 5.21
CA PHE A 119 -10.20 0.98 4.27
C PHE A 119 -9.86 1.48 2.88
N PHE A 120 -10.15 0.69 1.84
CA PHE A 120 -10.01 1.15 0.46
C PHE A 120 -11.12 0.61 -0.42
N GLN A 121 -11.47 1.41 -1.43
CA GLN A 121 -12.54 1.13 -2.38
C GLN A 121 -12.03 1.27 -3.81
N PHE A 122 -12.40 0.32 -4.67
CA PHE A 122 -12.16 0.39 -6.10
C PHE A 122 -13.37 0.94 -6.85
N TYR A 123 -13.09 1.46 -8.03
CA TYR A 123 -14.10 1.96 -8.96
C TYR A 123 -13.64 1.69 -10.38
N VAL A 124 -14.54 1.20 -11.23
CA VAL A 124 -14.28 1.00 -12.65
C VAL A 124 -15.16 1.95 -13.46
N ALA A 125 -14.54 2.68 -14.38
CA ALA A 125 -15.26 3.46 -15.39
C ALA A 125 -14.44 3.53 -16.68
N ASN A 126 -15.09 3.43 -17.84
CA ASN A 126 -14.44 3.54 -19.15
C ASN A 126 -13.22 2.60 -19.30
N GLY A 127 -13.33 1.37 -18.79
CA GLY A 127 -12.24 0.38 -18.81
C GLY A 127 -11.02 0.74 -17.96
N ARG A 128 -11.15 1.67 -17.01
CA ARG A 128 -10.09 2.11 -16.10
C ARG A 128 -10.44 1.83 -14.64
N LEU A 129 -9.51 1.22 -13.92
CA LEU A 129 -9.62 0.93 -12.48
C LEU A 129 -8.99 2.06 -11.66
N SER A 130 -9.76 2.65 -10.77
CA SER A 130 -9.29 3.60 -9.76
C SER A 130 -9.40 3.00 -8.37
N CYS A 131 -8.59 3.51 -7.43
CA CYS A 131 -8.59 3.08 -6.03
C CYS A 131 -8.60 4.31 -5.12
N GLN A 132 -9.52 4.35 -4.15
CA GLN A 132 -9.51 5.32 -3.07
C GLN A 132 -9.11 4.65 -1.77
N LEU A 133 -8.09 5.20 -1.09
CA LEU A 133 -7.69 4.81 0.26
C LEU A 133 -8.24 5.81 1.28
N TYR A 134 -8.76 5.31 2.40
CA TYR A 134 -8.94 6.04 3.64
C TYR A 134 -7.84 5.63 4.66
N GLN A 135 -6.93 6.56 4.93
CA GLN A 135 -5.85 6.42 5.89
C GLN A 135 -6.16 7.25 7.13
N ARG A 136 -6.52 6.59 8.25
CA ARG A 136 -6.98 7.27 9.46
C ARG A 136 -5.90 8.12 10.14
N SER A 137 -4.63 7.74 9.99
CA SER A 137 -3.47 8.32 10.64
C SER A 137 -2.29 8.27 9.66
N ALA A 138 -1.67 9.41 9.40
CA ALA A 138 -0.71 9.58 8.33
C ALA A 138 0.48 10.44 8.77
N ASP A 139 1.60 9.77 9.06
CA ASP A 139 2.92 10.40 9.09
C ASP A 139 3.25 10.87 7.66
N ILE A 140 3.17 12.18 7.45
CA ILE A 140 3.36 12.80 6.14
C ILE A 140 4.81 12.64 5.65
N PHE A 141 5.80 12.60 6.54
CA PHE A 141 7.19 12.56 6.13
C PHE A 141 7.64 11.13 5.82
N LEU A 142 7.48 10.18 6.74
CA LEU A 142 7.97 8.81 6.53
C LEU A 142 6.93 7.92 5.85
N GLY A 143 5.70 7.89 6.37
CA GLY A 143 4.67 6.91 5.99
C GLY A 143 4.02 7.18 4.63
N VAL A 144 3.48 8.38 4.42
CA VAL A 144 2.66 8.70 3.24
C VAL A 144 3.37 8.41 1.90
N PRO A 145 4.67 8.71 1.70
CA PRO A 145 5.37 8.34 0.47
C PRO A 145 5.37 6.83 0.19
N PHE A 146 5.51 6.00 1.23
CA PHE A 146 5.41 4.54 1.12
C PHE A 146 3.97 4.12 0.81
N ASN A 147 2.99 4.69 1.50
CA ASN A 147 1.58 4.33 1.32
C ASN A 147 1.07 4.66 -0.09
N ILE A 148 1.43 5.82 -0.65
CA ILE A 148 1.06 6.22 -2.01
C ILE A 148 1.59 5.20 -3.03
N ALA A 149 2.88 4.86 -2.95
CA ALA A 149 3.49 3.92 -3.87
C ALA A 149 2.93 2.49 -3.73
N SER A 150 2.67 2.03 -2.50
CA SER A 150 2.08 0.72 -2.23
C SER A 150 0.68 0.57 -2.84
N TYR A 151 -0.21 1.54 -2.62
CA TYR A 151 -1.56 1.48 -3.16
C TYR A 151 -1.64 1.79 -4.66
N ALA A 152 -0.72 2.59 -5.19
CA ALA A 152 -0.56 2.73 -6.64
C ALA A 152 -0.16 1.38 -7.26
N LEU A 153 0.84 0.68 -6.68
CA LEU A 153 1.26 -0.64 -7.14
C LEU A 153 0.10 -1.64 -7.08
N LEU A 154 -0.63 -1.70 -5.95
CA LEU A 154 -1.81 -2.56 -5.81
C LEU A 154 -2.87 -2.28 -6.90
N THR A 155 -3.09 -1.01 -7.22
CA THR A 155 -4.04 -0.60 -8.28
C THR A 155 -3.58 -1.12 -9.65
N HIS A 156 -2.28 -1.02 -9.96
CA HIS A 156 -1.72 -1.61 -11.19
C HIS A 156 -1.89 -3.14 -11.24
N LEU A 157 -1.64 -3.83 -10.12
CA LEU A 157 -1.75 -5.29 -10.05
C LEU A 157 -3.18 -5.77 -10.29
N ILE A 158 -4.17 -5.15 -9.63
CA ILE A 158 -5.57 -5.51 -9.78
C ILE A 158 -6.06 -5.16 -11.19
N ALA A 159 -5.67 -4.00 -11.73
CA ALA A 159 -6.00 -3.62 -13.10
C ALA A 159 -5.48 -4.67 -14.10
N GLN A 160 -4.22 -5.10 -13.97
CA GLN A 160 -3.64 -6.14 -14.84
C GLN A 160 -4.38 -7.48 -14.70
N GLN A 161 -4.75 -7.89 -13.48
CA GLN A 161 -5.48 -9.14 -13.22
C GLN A 161 -6.94 -9.11 -13.70
N CYS A 162 -7.51 -7.93 -13.90
CA CYS A 162 -8.87 -7.72 -14.39
C CYS A 162 -8.93 -7.25 -15.85
N ASP A 163 -7.80 -7.22 -16.56
CA ASP A 163 -7.70 -6.75 -17.96
C ASP A 163 -8.23 -5.31 -18.15
N LEU A 164 -7.95 -4.46 -17.16
CA LEU A 164 -8.30 -3.04 -17.14
C LEU A 164 -7.07 -2.16 -17.28
N ASN A 165 -7.28 -0.93 -17.75
CA ASN A 165 -6.28 0.13 -17.66
C ASN A 165 -6.28 0.73 -16.25
N VAL A 166 -5.21 1.45 -15.88
CA VAL A 166 -5.20 2.24 -14.64
C VAL A 166 -5.93 3.58 -14.81
N GLY A 167 -6.66 3.97 -13.78
CA GLY A 167 -7.26 5.29 -13.60
C GLY A 167 -6.48 6.08 -12.56
N GLU A 168 -7.16 6.52 -11.51
CA GLU A 168 -6.57 7.32 -10.44
C GLU A 168 -6.34 6.52 -9.16
N PHE A 169 -5.26 6.85 -8.45
CA PHE A 169 -5.18 6.60 -7.03
C PHE A 169 -5.62 7.85 -6.26
N ILE A 170 -6.62 7.71 -5.39
CA ILE A 170 -7.15 8.79 -4.56
C ILE A 170 -6.78 8.50 -3.11
N TRP A 171 -5.90 9.32 -2.54
CA TRP A 171 -5.52 9.21 -1.14
C TRP A 171 -6.38 10.12 -0.29
N THR A 172 -7.04 9.60 0.76
CA THR A 172 -7.81 10.38 1.74
C THR A 172 -7.24 10.16 3.13
N GLY A 173 -6.81 11.23 3.79
CA GLY A 173 -6.25 11.20 5.13
C GLY A 173 -7.23 11.70 6.20
N GLY A 174 -7.27 11.00 7.33
CA GLY A 174 -7.92 11.42 8.57
C GLY A 174 -7.05 12.44 9.32
N ASP A 175 -6.33 11.97 10.33
CA ASP A 175 -5.26 12.71 10.98
C ASP A 175 -3.99 12.69 10.10
N CYS A 176 -3.58 13.86 9.64
CA CYS A 176 -2.43 14.06 8.78
C CYS A 176 -1.42 14.91 9.54
N HIS A 177 -0.28 14.35 9.92
CA HIS A 177 0.64 15.01 10.84
C HIS A 177 2.11 14.94 10.38
N LEU A 178 2.87 15.89 10.89
CA LEU A 178 4.33 15.90 10.84
C LEU A 178 4.85 15.81 12.27
N TYR A 179 5.73 14.86 12.54
CA TYR A 179 6.41 14.82 13.82
C TYR A 179 7.32 16.03 13.99
N CYS A 180 7.40 16.57 15.20
CA CYS A 180 8.18 17.78 15.49
C CYS A 180 9.68 17.60 15.21
N ASN A 181 10.20 16.38 15.33
CA ASN A 181 11.58 16.01 15.01
C ASN A 181 11.84 15.79 13.51
N HIS A 182 10.86 16.05 12.63
CA HIS A 182 11.00 15.93 11.16
C HIS A 182 11.02 17.29 10.44
N PHE A 183 10.87 18.41 11.14
CA PHE A 183 10.69 19.72 10.50
C PHE A 183 11.87 20.17 9.64
N GLU A 184 13.11 19.90 10.05
CA GLU A 184 14.31 20.23 9.27
C GLU A 184 14.36 19.43 7.96
N GLN A 185 14.05 18.14 8.02
CA GLN A 185 14.01 17.28 6.85
C GLN A 185 12.88 17.69 5.90
N VAL A 186 11.73 18.08 6.43
CA VAL A 186 10.61 18.61 5.63
C VAL A 186 11.02 19.91 4.93
N ALA A 187 11.61 20.87 5.66
CA ALA A 187 12.08 22.12 5.06
C ALA A 187 13.11 21.87 3.94
N THR A 188 14.05 20.95 4.18
CA THR A 188 15.02 20.52 3.16
C THR A 188 14.34 19.90 1.94
N GLN A 189 13.31 19.08 2.15
CA GLN A 189 12.57 18.45 1.06
C GLN A 189 11.75 19.46 0.25
N LEU A 190 11.13 20.44 0.91
CA LEU A 190 10.33 21.49 0.27
C LEU A 190 11.16 22.44 -0.61
N ALA A 191 12.45 22.58 -0.31
CA ALA A 191 13.38 23.36 -1.13
C ALA A 191 13.81 22.67 -2.44
N ARG A 192 13.49 21.37 -2.63
CA ARG A 192 13.89 20.58 -3.80
C ARG A 192 12.83 20.64 -4.89
N GLN A 193 13.28 20.84 -6.12
CA GLN A 193 12.42 20.72 -7.30
C GLN A 193 12.16 19.23 -7.62
N PRO A 194 10.90 18.81 -7.80
CA PRO A 194 10.59 17.44 -8.21
C PRO A 194 11.21 17.09 -9.58
N TYR A 195 11.70 15.86 -9.71
CA TYR A 195 12.03 15.27 -11.02
C TYR A 195 10.77 14.66 -11.67
N PRO A 196 10.79 14.38 -13.00
CA PRO A 196 9.72 13.65 -13.66
C PRO A 196 9.39 12.33 -12.96
N LEU A 197 8.11 11.96 -12.98
CA LEU A 197 7.66 10.70 -12.40
C LEU A 197 8.29 9.51 -13.14
N PRO A 198 8.71 8.45 -12.42
CA PRO A 198 9.13 7.22 -13.06
C PRO A 198 7.96 6.48 -13.69
N ARG A 199 8.25 5.39 -14.41
CA ARG A 199 7.26 4.44 -14.91
C ARG A 199 7.40 3.11 -14.20
N LEU A 200 6.26 2.52 -13.82
CA LEU A 200 6.21 1.13 -13.37
C LEU A 200 6.13 0.22 -14.60
N LEU A 201 7.07 -0.72 -14.71
CA LEU A 201 7.03 -1.82 -15.64
C LEU A 201 6.73 -3.10 -14.86
N ILE A 202 5.65 -3.79 -15.23
CA ILE A 202 5.34 -5.13 -14.72
C ILE A 202 5.70 -6.13 -15.83
N LYS A 203 6.76 -6.91 -15.61
CA LYS A 203 7.40 -7.77 -16.61
C LYS A 203 6.58 -9.02 -16.93
N ARG A 204 5.72 -9.45 -16.01
CA ARG A 204 4.96 -10.69 -16.10
C ARG A 204 3.54 -10.49 -15.58
N LYS A 205 2.57 -11.12 -16.25
CA LYS A 205 1.20 -11.30 -15.73
C LYS A 205 1.07 -12.74 -15.21
N PRO A 206 1.21 -13.00 -13.89
CA PRO A 206 0.91 -14.30 -13.29
C PRO A 206 -0.56 -14.71 -13.46
N ALA A 207 -0.85 -15.99 -13.22
CA ALA A 207 -2.20 -16.54 -13.28
C ALA A 207 -3.14 -15.93 -12.22
N THR A 208 -2.62 -15.57 -11.05
CA THR A 208 -3.40 -14.93 -9.98
C THR A 208 -2.70 -13.68 -9.43
N LEU A 209 -3.46 -12.87 -8.69
CA LEU A 209 -2.92 -11.71 -7.94
C LEU A 209 -1.87 -12.11 -6.90
N PHE A 210 -1.86 -13.37 -6.47
CA PHE A 210 -1.05 -13.83 -5.35
C PHE A 210 0.28 -14.47 -5.79
N ASP A 211 0.50 -14.63 -7.11
CA ASP A 211 1.72 -15.26 -7.65
C ASP A 211 2.72 -14.25 -8.22
N TYR A 212 2.55 -12.95 -7.95
CA TYR A 212 3.59 -11.96 -8.28
C TYR A 212 4.81 -12.14 -7.38
N ALA A 213 5.99 -11.95 -7.95
CA ALA A 213 7.28 -11.99 -7.28
C ALA A 213 7.99 -10.63 -7.42
N TYR A 214 8.99 -10.38 -6.57
CA TYR A 214 9.72 -9.10 -6.57
C TYR A 214 10.33 -8.77 -7.94
N GLU A 215 10.82 -9.78 -8.65
CA GLU A 215 11.50 -9.67 -9.95
C GLU A 215 10.55 -9.24 -11.08
N ASP A 216 9.24 -9.34 -10.87
CA ASP A 216 8.24 -8.92 -11.86
C ASP A 216 8.16 -7.40 -11.99
N PHE A 217 8.76 -6.64 -11.07
CA PHE A 217 8.64 -5.20 -10.99
C PHE A 217 9.93 -4.49 -11.35
N GLU A 218 9.79 -3.43 -12.16
CA GLU A 218 10.88 -2.50 -12.43
C GLU A 218 10.35 -1.07 -12.43
N ILE A 219 11.06 -0.17 -11.74
CA ILE A 219 10.77 1.25 -11.75
C ILE A 219 11.74 1.93 -12.72
N VAL A 220 11.27 2.20 -13.93
CA VAL A 220 12.06 2.76 -15.02
C VAL A 220 12.13 4.28 -14.90
N GLY A 221 13.34 4.82 -15.04
CA GLY A 221 13.56 6.27 -15.07
C GLY A 221 13.42 6.96 -13.71
N TYR A 222 13.56 6.24 -12.59
CA TYR A 222 13.48 6.86 -11.26
C TYR A 222 14.70 7.70 -10.95
N GLN A 223 14.58 8.99 -11.20
CA GLN A 223 15.50 10.01 -10.73
C GLN A 223 15.00 10.55 -9.39
N HIS A 224 15.91 10.62 -8.42
CA HIS A 224 15.57 11.10 -7.09
C HIS A 224 16.68 11.97 -6.51
N HIS A 225 16.29 12.91 -5.65
CA HIS A 225 17.22 13.62 -4.78
C HIS A 225 17.80 12.68 -3.72
N PRO A 226 18.91 13.05 -3.05
CA PRO A 226 19.49 12.25 -1.99
C PRO A 226 18.49 11.88 -0.88
N ALA A 227 18.70 10.73 -0.25
CA ALA A 227 17.87 10.28 0.87
C ALA A 227 17.85 11.32 2.00
N LEU A 228 16.72 11.44 2.69
CA LEU A 228 16.58 12.21 3.93
C LEU A 228 16.23 11.23 5.04
N ARG A 229 17.14 11.06 5.99
CA ARG A 229 16.93 10.19 7.15
C ARG A 229 16.18 10.96 8.23
N ALA A 230 15.17 10.33 8.81
CA ALA A 230 14.50 10.82 9.99
C ALA A 230 14.18 9.63 10.92
N PRO A 231 14.24 9.83 12.25
CA PRO A 231 13.90 8.78 13.20
C PRO A 231 12.40 8.46 13.14
N VAL A 232 12.05 7.18 13.26
CA VAL A 232 10.66 6.74 13.46
C VAL A 232 10.22 7.19 14.86
N ALA A 233 9.01 7.71 14.97
CA ALA A 233 8.38 7.94 16.27
C ALA A 233 7.70 6.63 16.71
N VAL A 234 8.16 6.08 17.83
CA VAL A 234 7.62 4.87 18.46
C VAL A 234 6.80 5.25 19.68
#